data_AF-A0A2K3LQQ0-F1
#
_entry.id   AF-A0A2K3LQQ0-F1
#
_cell.length_a   1.000
_cell.length_b   1.000
_cell.length_c   1.000
_cell.angle_alpha   90.00
_cell.angle_beta   90.00
_cell.angle_gamma   90.00
#
_symmetry.space_group_name_H-M   'P 1'
#
loop_
_entity.id
_entity.type
_entity.pdbx_description
1 polymer ?
#
loop_
_entity_poly.entity_id
_entity_poly.type
_entity_poly.pdbx_seq_one_letter_code
_entity_poly.pdbx_strand_id
1 'polypeptide(L)'
;MEVDESPCTHMKCTFGGIWNGGGGDGQKNLFVASFFFDRAAEAGFADPKSPVAKVRPVDFEDAAKKACQTKLEDAKSTYPHVEDGNLPYLCMDLVYQYTLLVVGFGLDPFQQITLVKQVKYHDSLVEAAWPLGSAIEAVSSIR
;
A
#
# COMPACT_ATOMS: atom_id res chain seq x y z
N MET A 1 11.32 -3.67 24.06
CA MET A 1 10.49 -4.88 23.82
C MET A 1 11.36 -5.81 23.00
N GLU A 2 11.80 -6.93 23.57
CA GLU A 2 12.28 -8.04 22.74
C GLU A 2 11.07 -8.55 21.97
N VAL A 3 11.11 -8.40 20.64
CA VAL A 3 10.19 -9.09 19.77
C VAL A 3 10.72 -10.51 19.69
N ASP A 4 9.95 -11.48 20.17
CA ASP A 4 10.19 -12.91 19.92
C ASP A 4 10.00 -13.15 18.42
N GLU A 5 11.04 -12.82 17.64
CA GLU A 5 11.04 -13.03 16.20
C GLU A 5 11.07 -14.53 15.95
N SER A 6 9.96 -15.08 15.43
CA SER A 6 9.95 -16.47 14.98
C SER A 6 11.06 -16.65 13.93
N PRO A 7 12.01 -17.59 14.15
CA PRO A 7 13.15 -17.73 13.28
C PRO A 7 12.69 -18.16 11.88
N CYS A 8 13.27 -17.55 10.85
CA CYS A 8 12.98 -17.93 9.47
C CYS A 8 13.47 -19.36 9.20
N THR A 9 12.54 -20.28 8.96
CA THR A 9 12.84 -21.69 8.63
C THR A 9 12.90 -21.96 7.11
N HIS A 10 12.77 -20.90 6.31
CA HIS A 10 12.83 -20.92 4.85
C HIS A 10 14.08 -20.21 4.33
N MET A 11 14.32 -20.24 3.02
CA MET A 11 15.51 -19.58 2.43
C MET A 11 15.55 -18.07 2.66
N LYS A 12 14.39 -17.42 2.60
CA LYS A 12 14.21 -16.01 2.93
C LYS A 12 12.77 -15.78 3.37
N CYS A 13 12.59 -15.00 4.43
CA CYS A 13 11.28 -14.67 4.96
C CYS A 13 11.00 -13.18 4.79
N THR A 14 9.72 -12.82 4.91
CA THR A 14 9.27 -11.43 5.09
C THR A 14 9.39 -11.08 6.58
N PHE A 15 8.32 -11.24 7.35
CA PHE A 15 8.28 -11.07 8.80
C PHE A 15 7.48 -12.21 9.43
N GLY A 16 7.68 -12.45 10.73
CA GLY A 16 6.99 -13.54 11.44
C GLY A 16 7.30 -14.94 10.91
N GLY A 17 8.48 -15.16 10.32
CA GLY A 17 8.91 -16.46 9.79
C GLY A 17 8.21 -16.88 8.49
N ILE A 18 7.43 -16.00 7.85
CA ILE A 18 6.68 -16.31 6.63
C ILE A 18 7.60 -16.27 5.40
N TRP A 19 7.59 -17.34 4.60
CA TRP A 19 8.37 -17.41 3.35
C TRP A 19 7.99 -16.28 2.37
N ASN A 20 8.99 -15.64 1.77
CA ASN A 20 8.78 -14.52 0.85
C ASN A 20 8.45 -14.94 -0.61
N GLY A 21 8.33 -16.24 -0.89
CA GLY A 21 8.05 -16.76 -2.23
C GLY A 21 9.26 -16.78 -3.19
N GLY A 22 10.47 -16.43 -2.74
CA GLY A 22 11.69 -16.46 -3.56
C GLY A 22 11.95 -15.23 -4.43
N GLY A 23 11.00 -14.30 -4.51
CA GLY A 23 11.14 -13.07 -5.31
C GLY A 23 11.15 -13.32 -6.83
N GLY A 24 11.94 -12.55 -7.57
CA GLY A 24 12.12 -12.70 -9.01
C GLY A 24 11.26 -11.76 -9.87
N ASP A 25 11.21 -12.04 -11.17
CA ASP A 25 10.66 -11.12 -12.18
C ASP A 25 9.18 -10.80 -11.98
N GLY A 26 8.41 -11.72 -11.38
CA GLY A 26 7.00 -11.50 -11.05
C GLY A 26 6.75 -10.40 -10.00
N GLN A 27 7.79 -10.00 -9.24
CA GLN A 27 7.70 -8.91 -8.24
C GLN A 27 8.33 -7.59 -8.71
N LYS A 28 8.81 -7.49 -9.96
CA LYS A 28 9.39 -6.25 -10.49
C LYS A 28 8.34 -5.15 -10.71
N ASN A 29 7.13 -5.53 -11.11
CA ASN A 29 6.02 -4.61 -11.35
C ASN A 29 4.89 -4.91 -10.37
N LEU A 30 4.73 -4.04 -9.37
CA LEU A 30 3.76 -4.25 -8.30
C LEU A 30 2.58 -3.29 -8.45
N PHE A 31 1.38 -3.87 -8.40
CA PHE A 31 0.13 -3.16 -8.19
C PHE A 31 -0.26 -3.28 -6.73
N VAL A 32 -0.38 -2.14 -6.04
CA VAL A 32 -0.67 -2.06 -4.61
C VAL A 32 -2.02 -1.37 -4.44
N ALA A 33 -2.98 -2.05 -3.84
CA ALA A 33 -4.38 -1.63 -3.87
C ALA A 33 -4.90 -1.13 -2.51
N SER A 34 -6.17 -0.69 -2.52
CA SER A 34 -6.96 -0.40 -1.32
C SER A 34 -6.29 0.64 -0.42
N PHE A 35 -6.06 0.31 0.86
CA PHE A 35 -5.62 1.24 1.90
C PHE A 35 -4.33 2.00 1.56
N PHE A 36 -3.43 1.41 0.77
CA PHE A 36 -2.23 2.10 0.28
C PHE A 36 -2.55 3.28 -0.64
N PHE A 37 -3.53 3.12 -1.53
CA PHE A 37 -4.01 4.22 -2.38
C PHE A 37 -4.67 5.31 -1.53
N ASP A 38 -5.55 4.92 -0.60
CA ASP A 38 -6.33 5.88 0.18
C ASP A 38 -5.43 6.76 1.06
N ARG A 39 -4.48 6.17 1.80
CA ARG A 39 -3.52 6.93 2.61
C ARG A 39 -2.62 7.83 1.76
N ALA A 40 -2.23 7.38 0.56
CA ALA A 40 -1.45 8.21 -0.35
C ALA A 40 -2.23 9.43 -0.85
N ALA A 41 -3.51 9.24 -1.18
CA ALA A 41 -4.38 10.31 -1.64
C ALA A 41 -4.68 11.32 -0.52
N GLU A 42 -4.95 10.81 0.67
CA GLU A 42 -5.21 11.62 1.86
C GLU A 42 -4.00 12.41 2.36
N ALA A 43 -2.81 11.80 2.31
CA ALA A 43 -1.55 12.47 2.63
C ALA A 43 -1.08 13.43 1.52
N GLY A 44 -1.75 13.42 0.37
CA GLY A 44 -1.57 14.40 -0.70
C GLY A 44 -0.48 14.08 -1.72
N PHE A 45 -0.02 12.82 -1.82
CA PHE A 45 0.97 12.41 -2.81
C PHE A 45 0.42 11.44 -3.88
N ALA A 46 -0.88 11.20 -3.88
CA ALA A 46 -1.61 10.60 -5.00
C ALA A 46 -2.87 11.44 -5.33
N ASP A 47 -3.26 11.48 -6.60
CA ASP A 47 -4.51 12.16 -7.00
C ASP A 47 -5.71 11.24 -6.73
N PRO A 48 -6.64 11.61 -5.82
CA PRO A 48 -7.83 10.81 -5.52
C PRO A 48 -8.78 10.64 -6.72
N LYS A 49 -8.66 11.49 -7.76
CA LYS A 49 -9.48 11.42 -8.97
C LYS A 49 -8.90 10.50 -10.04
N SER A 50 -7.63 10.11 -9.89
CA SER A 50 -6.98 9.19 -10.81
C SER A 50 -7.27 7.74 -10.39
N PRO A 51 -7.52 6.82 -11.35
CA PRO A 51 -7.71 5.41 -11.02
C PRO A 51 -6.42 4.73 -10.55
N VAL A 52 -5.26 5.30 -10.90
CA VAL A 52 -3.92 4.81 -10.55
C VAL A 52 -2.98 5.95 -10.19
N ALA A 53 -1.98 5.68 -9.35
CA ALA A 53 -0.88 6.59 -9.06
C ALA A 53 0.45 5.84 -9.08
N LYS A 54 1.48 6.43 -9.68
CA LYS A 54 2.85 5.89 -9.65
C LYS A 54 3.61 6.58 -8.52
N VAL A 55 4.04 5.79 -7.55
CA VAL A 55 4.77 6.27 -6.37
C VAL A 55 5.95 5.35 -6.08
N ARG A 56 6.73 5.68 -5.06
CA ARG A 56 7.79 4.85 -4.49
C ARG A 56 7.53 4.66 -3.00
N PRO A 57 7.99 3.57 -2.38
CA PRO A 57 7.86 3.40 -0.93
C PRO A 57 8.42 4.59 -0.13
N VAL A 58 9.52 5.22 -0.56
CA VAL A 58 10.08 6.42 0.10
C VAL A 58 9.10 7.60 0.17
N ASP A 59 8.15 7.70 -0.76
CA ASP A 59 7.15 8.78 -0.73
C ASP A 59 6.21 8.62 0.49
N PHE A 60 5.96 7.39 0.95
CA PHE A 60 5.24 7.12 2.22
C PHE A 60 6.07 7.53 3.44
N GLU A 61 7.39 7.30 3.43
CA GLU A 61 8.29 7.71 4.51
C GLU A 61 8.33 9.24 4.66
N ASP A 62 8.43 9.96 3.54
CA ASP A 62 8.47 11.42 3.55
C ASP A 62 7.13 12.02 3.99
N ALA A 63 6.02 11.43 3.55
CA ALA A 63 4.69 11.79 4.03
C ALA A 63 4.54 11.51 5.53
N ALA A 64 5.05 10.38 6.02
CA ALA A 64 5.04 10.01 7.43
C ALA A 64 5.82 11.03 8.27
N LYS A 65 7.04 11.42 7.88
CA LYS A 65 7.84 12.43 8.60
C LYS A 65 7.06 13.72 8.81
N LYS A 66 6.32 14.18 7.79
CA LYS A 66 5.47 15.36 7.87
C LYS A 66 4.26 15.13 8.79
N ALA A 67 3.55 14.02 8.63
CA ALA A 67 2.36 13.70 9.41
C ALA A 67 2.68 13.57 10.91
N CYS A 68 3.80 12.92 11.24
CA CYS A 68 4.23 12.70 12.63
C CYS A 68 4.70 13.99 13.33
N GLN A 69 5.06 15.04 12.58
CA GLN A 69 5.39 16.36 13.12
C GLN A 69 4.17 17.29 13.18
N THR A 70 3.05 16.89 12.58
CA THR A 70 1.82 17.67 12.59
C THR A 70 1.08 17.41 13.90
N LYS A 71 0.71 18.47 14.61
CA LYS A 71 -0.12 18.34 15.81
C LYS A 71 -1.55 18.02 15.43
N LEU A 72 -2.27 17.32 16.31
CA LEU A 72 -3.66 16.95 16.06
C LEU A 72 -4.58 18.18 15.84
N GLU A 73 -4.30 19.29 16.52
CA GLU A 73 -5.02 20.57 16.34
C GLU A 73 -4.90 21.14 14.91
N ASP A 74 -3.78 20.90 14.24
CA ASP A 74 -3.49 21.35 12.88
C ASP A 74 -3.77 20.26 11.83
N ALA A 75 -4.10 19.04 12.26
CA ALA A 75 -4.18 17.90 11.37
C ALA A 75 -5.31 18.04 10.34
N LYS A 76 -6.48 18.55 10.75
CA LYS A 76 -7.62 18.71 9.82
C LYS A 76 -7.37 19.76 8.75
N SER A 77 -6.72 20.87 9.11
CA SER A 77 -6.38 21.93 8.14
C SER A 77 -5.27 21.49 7.19
N THR A 78 -4.31 20.70 7.69
CA THR A 78 -3.19 20.16 6.89
C THR A 78 -3.62 19.02 5.96
N TYR A 79 -4.52 18.15 6.45
CA TYR A 79 -5.01 16.96 5.74
C TYR A 79 -6.55 16.99 5.63
N PRO A 80 -7.11 17.89 4.80
CA PRO A 80 -8.55 18.12 4.74
C PRO A 80 -9.34 16.92 4.21
N HIS A 81 -8.68 16.04 3.47
CA HIS A 81 -9.28 14.84 2.88
C HIS A 81 -9.29 13.63 3.81
N VAL A 82 -8.57 13.66 4.93
CA VAL A 82 -8.60 12.61 5.94
C VAL A 82 -9.88 12.75 6.77
N GLU A 83 -10.57 11.63 6.98
CA GLU A 83 -11.72 11.56 7.88
C GLU A 83 -11.30 11.83 9.32
N ASP A 84 -12.16 12.49 10.10
CA ASP A 84 -11.79 12.99 11.43
C ASP A 84 -11.36 11.87 12.39
N GLY A 85 -11.97 10.69 12.29
CA GLY A 85 -11.59 9.51 13.07
C GLY A 85 -10.22 8.92 12.71
N ASN A 86 -9.71 9.21 11.50
CA ASN A 86 -8.44 8.71 11.00
C ASN A 86 -7.27 9.69 11.25
N LEU A 87 -7.54 10.97 11.49
CA LEU A 87 -6.51 11.99 11.71
C LEU A 87 -5.49 11.61 12.80
N PRO A 88 -5.88 11.06 13.98
CA PRO A 88 -4.91 10.68 15.01
C PRO A 88 -3.95 9.56 14.58
N TYR A 89 -4.32 8.79 13.55
CA TYR A 89 -3.61 7.57 13.13
C TYR A 89 -2.81 7.76 11.85
N LEU A 90 -2.95 8.88 11.14
CA LEU A 90 -2.32 9.09 9.84
C LEU A 90 -0.79 8.88 9.86
N CYS A 91 -0.10 9.39 10.89
CA CYS A 91 1.33 9.15 11.09
C CYS A 91 1.64 7.65 11.21
N MET A 92 0.91 6.94 12.07
CA MET A 92 1.08 5.50 12.29
C MET A 92 0.83 4.72 11.01
N ASP A 93 -0.22 5.05 10.27
CA ASP A 93 -0.59 4.37 9.03
C ASP A 93 0.47 4.52 7.94
N LEU A 94 1.01 5.73 7.75
CA LEU A 94 2.06 5.99 6.75
C LEU A 94 3.38 5.30 7.13
N VAL A 95 3.76 5.33 8.42
CA VAL A 95 4.92 4.58 8.93
C VAL A 95 4.73 3.08 8.72
N TYR A 96 3.54 2.56 9.03
CA TYR A 96 3.20 1.16 8.85
C TYR A 96 3.31 0.74 7.38
N GLN A 97 2.74 1.52 6.46
CA GLN A 97 2.79 1.23 5.02
C GLN A 97 4.22 1.24 4.49
N TYR A 98 5.03 2.23 4.86
CA TYR A 98 6.45 2.26 4.49
C TYR A 98 7.20 1.03 5.04
N THR A 99 7.04 0.76 6.33
CA THR A 99 7.73 -0.34 7.02
C THR A 99 7.32 -1.69 6.44
N LEU A 100 6.03 -1.89 6.15
CA LEU A 100 5.53 -3.12 5.55
C LEU A 100 6.11 -3.35 4.16
N LEU A 101 6.16 -2.32 3.31
CA LEU A 101 6.72 -2.43 1.95
C LEU A 101 8.23 -2.68 1.98
N VAL A 102 8.99 -1.90 2.74
CA VAL A 102 10.46 -1.93 2.70
C VAL A 102 11.04 -2.97 3.64
N VAL A 103 10.67 -2.94 4.92
CA VAL A 103 11.22 -3.86 5.93
C VAL A 103 10.54 -5.21 5.86
N GLY A 104 9.21 -5.23 5.74
CA GLY A 104 8.42 -6.46 5.71
C GLY A 104 8.61 -7.23 4.40
N PHE A 105 8.30 -6.60 3.27
CA PHE A 105 8.34 -7.25 1.96
C PHE A 105 9.69 -7.12 1.25
N GLY A 106 10.59 -6.27 1.72
CA GLY A 106 11.95 -6.15 1.18
C GLY A 106 12.01 -5.41 -0.16
N LEU A 107 11.07 -4.52 -0.45
CA LEU A 107 11.12 -3.68 -1.64
C LEU A 107 12.25 -2.65 -1.54
N ASP A 108 12.87 -2.33 -2.67
CA ASP A 108 13.75 -1.16 -2.78
C ASP A 108 12.91 0.12 -2.54
N PRO A 109 13.29 1.00 -1.59
CA PRO A 109 12.57 2.25 -1.32
C PRO A 109 12.36 3.16 -2.53
N PHE A 110 13.20 3.03 -3.55
CA PHE A 110 13.17 3.83 -4.78
C PHE A 110 12.53 3.10 -5.97
N GLN A 111 12.18 1.81 -5.83
CA GLN A 111 11.45 1.10 -6.87
C GLN A 111 10.07 1.74 -7.07
N GLN A 112 9.71 1.98 -8.33
CA GLN A 112 8.38 2.46 -8.67
C GLN A 112 7.34 1.35 -8.46
N ILE A 113 6.28 1.66 -7.73
CA ILE A 113 5.07 0.84 -7.57
C ILE A 113 3.87 1.59 -8.14
N THR A 114 2.83 0.84 -8.51
CA THR A 114 1.57 1.42 -8.98
C THR A 114 0.51 1.25 -7.92
N LEU A 115 0.09 2.33 -7.28
CA LEU A 115 -1.10 2.34 -6.46
C LEU A 115 -2.32 2.24 -7.38
N VAL A 116 -3.25 1.35 -7.08
CA VAL A 116 -4.43 1.10 -7.93
C VAL A 116 -5.70 1.16 -7.10
N LYS A 117 -6.62 2.02 -7.51
CA LYS A 117 -8.00 2.08 -7.00
C LYS A 117 -8.95 1.42 -7.98
N GLN A 118 -8.76 1.72 -9.27
CA GLN A 118 -9.55 1.16 -10.35
C GLN A 118 -8.66 0.80 -11.53
N VAL A 119 -9.09 -0.18 -12.30
CA VAL A 119 -8.47 -0.59 -13.56
C VAL A 119 -9.37 -0.14 -14.70
N LYS A 120 -8.80 0.58 -15.67
CA LYS A 120 -9.53 0.93 -16.89
C LYS A 120 -9.61 -0.31 -17.79
N TYR A 121 -10.84 -0.69 -18.15
CA TYR A 121 -11.13 -1.75 -19.09
C TYR A 121 -12.10 -1.22 -20.15
N HIS A 122 -11.60 -1.01 -21.37
CA HIS A 122 -12.29 -0.24 -22.42
C HIS A 122 -12.75 1.13 -21.90
N ASP A 123 -14.06 1.39 -21.94
CA ASP A 123 -14.69 2.64 -21.49
C ASP A 123 -15.16 2.59 -20.03
N SER A 124 -14.86 1.51 -19.32
CA SER A 124 -15.28 1.29 -17.93
C SER A 124 -14.11 1.36 -16.95
N LEU A 125 -14.41 1.79 -15.72
CA LEU A 125 -13.51 1.68 -14.58
C LEU A 125 -14.00 0.56 -13.67
N VAL A 126 -13.17 -0.46 -13.47
CA VAL A 126 -13.46 -1.60 -12.61
C VAL A 126 -12.67 -1.45 -11.33
N GLU A 127 -13.28 -1.70 -10.18
CA GLU A 127 -12.58 -1.68 -8.90
C GLU A 127 -11.42 -2.68 -8.89
N ALA A 128 -10.26 -2.26 -8.38
CA ALA A 128 -9.11 -3.13 -8.21
C ALA A 128 -9.30 -4.03 -6.98
N ALA A 129 -10.22 -4.98 -7.11
CA ALA A 129 -10.65 -5.88 -6.06
C ALA A 129 -10.85 -7.31 -6.59
N TRP A 130 -11.04 -8.24 -5.66
CA TRP A 130 -11.22 -9.67 -5.92
C TRP A 130 -12.45 -10.09 -6.76
N PRO A 131 -13.60 -9.35 -6.82
CA PRO A 131 -14.80 -9.86 -7.46
C PRO A 131 -14.65 -10.20 -8.95
N LEU A 132 -13.91 -9.38 -9.72
CA LEU A 132 -13.69 -9.63 -11.14
C LEU A 132 -12.89 -10.93 -11.36
N GLY A 133 -11.84 -11.14 -10.55
CA GLY A 133 -11.02 -12.36 -10.62
C GLY A 133 -11.85 -13.62 -10.31
N SER A 134 -12.70 -13.54 -9.27
CA SER A 134 -13.60 -14.64 -8.91
C SER A 134 -14.61 -14.97 -10.02
N ALA A 135 -15.18 -13.95 -10.68
CA ALA A 135 -16.09 -14.16 -11.80
C ALA A 135 -15.38 -14.81 -13.01
N ILE A 136 -14.15 -14.39 -13.31
CA ILE A 136 -13.33 -15.00 -14.37
C ILE A 136 -13.06 -16.47 -14.05
N GLU A 137 -12.68 -16.80 -12.82
CA GLU A 137 -12.44 -18.18 -12.39
C GLU A 137 -13.70 -19.04 -12.55
N ALA A 138 -14.83 -18.56 -12.01
CA ALA A 138 -16.10 -19.27 -12.07
C ALA A 138 -16.54 -19.53 -13.52
N VAL A 139 -16.46 -18.53 -14.41
CA VAL A 139 -16.84 -18.69 -15.82
C VAL A 139 -15.85 -19.55 -16.60
N SER A 140 -14.56 -19.44 -16.31
CA SER A 140 -13.51 -20.24 -16.98
C SER A 140 -13.61 -21.73 -16.67
N SER A 141 -14.18 -22.09 -15.52
CA SER A 141 -14.44 -23.48 -15.12
C SER A 141 -15.65 -24.12 -15.80
N ILE A 142 -16.49 -23.37 -16.53
CA ILE A 142 -17.68 -23.89 -17.25
C ILE A 142 -17.28 -24.50 -18.62
N ARG A 143 -16.04 -24.96 -18.74
CA ARG A 143 -15.54 -25.70 -19.91
C ARG A 143 -15.64 -27.20 -19.72
#